data_AF-A0A351V6I3-F1
#
_entry.id   AF-A0A351V6I3-F1
#
_cell.length_a   1.000
_cell.length_b   1.000
_cell.length_c   1.000
_cell.angle_alpha   90.00
_cell.angle_beta   90.00
_cell.angle_gamma   90.00
#
_symmetry.space_group_name_H-M   'P 1'
#
loop_
_entity.id
_entity.type
_entity.pdbx_description
1 polymer ?
#
loop_
_entity_poly.entity_id
_entity_poly.type
_entity_poly.pdbx_seq_one_letter_code
_entity_poly.pdbx_strand_id
1 'polypeptide(L)'
;MIHDKKKVAKIVEELTLFFFALGADKIQSEIEKKEKEVVITFQADCSQGDAHKIAQMEKYLNCPKNDGMKEVYWELAGAGQPGDASQLLVVGMMIDRAQIKTEDGMVYLKLYKEQQE
;
A
#
# COMPACT_ATOMS: atom_id res chain seq x y z
N MET A 1 14.97 -12.46 3.49
CA MET A 1 14.07 -13.58 3.88
C MET A 1 13.05 -13.29 5.01
N ILE A 2 13.41 -13.14 6.30
CA ILE A 2 12.42 -12.82 7.37
C ILE A 2 11.92 -11.38 7.25
N HIS A 3 12.82 -10.45 6.93
CA HIS A 3 12.48 -9.04 6.74
C HIS A 3 11.47 -8.84 5.61
N ASP A 4 11.56 -9.58 4.51
CA ASP A 4 10.61 -9.42 3.39
C ASP A 4 9.19 -9.90 3.73
N LYS A 5 9.08 -10.97 4.52
CA LYS A 5 7.78 -11.43 5.04
C LYS A 5 7.18 -10.40 5.99
N LYS A 6 8.00 -9.79 6.86
CA LYS A 6 7.56 -8.69 7.74
C LYS A 6 7.14 -7.46 6.93
N LYS A 7 7.92 -7.09 5.91
CA LYS A 7 7.61 -5.99 4.97
C LYS A 7 6.24 -6.20 4.33
N VAL A 8 5.98 -7.38 3.79
CA VAL A 8 4.67 -7.69 3.19
C VAL A 8 3.54 -7.59 4.22
N ALA A 9 3.70 -8.16 5.41
CA ALA A 9 2.67 -8.11 6.45
C ALA A 9 2.30 -6.66 6.85
N LYS A 10 3.29 -5.79 6.94
CA LYS A 10 3.08 -4.40 7.36
C LYS A 10 2.60 -3.49 6.24
N ILE A 11 2.92 -3.78 4.96
CA ILE A 11 2.21 -3.14 3.83
C ILE A 11 0.71 -3.38 3.98
N VAL A 12 0.33 -4.64 4.28
CA VAL A 12 -1.08 -5.01 4.44
C VAL A 12 -1.70 -4.30 5.65
N GLU A 13 -0.98 -4.21 6.77
CA GLU A 13 -1.41 -3.47 7.95
C GLU A 13 -1.65 -1.97 7.66
N GLU A 14 -0.66 -1.27 7.10
CA GLU A 14 -0.76 0.16 6.79
C GLU A 14 -1.93 0.46 5.84
N LEU A 15 -2.09 -0.35 4.78
CA LEU A 15 -3.18 -0.15 3.83
C LEU A 15 -4.55 -0.44 4.44
N THR A 16 -4.64 -1.44 5.33
CA THR A 16 -5.88 -1.72 6.06
C THR A 16 -6.27 -0.53 6.93
N LEU A 17 -5.32 0.03 7.69
CA LEU A 17 -5.55 1.23 8.50
C LEU A 17 -5.91 2.45 7.66
N PHE A 18 -5.25 2.60 6.50
CA PHE A 18 -5.55 3.67 5.56
C PHE A 18 -7.00 3.57 5.05
N PHE A 19 -7.44 2.41 4.57
CA PHE A 19 -8.81 2.22 4.10
C PHE A 19 -9.85 2.39 5.22
N PHE A 20 -9.57 1.97 6.46
CA PHE A 20 -10.46 2.28 7.59
C PHE A 20 -10.56 3.78 7.86
N ALA A 21 -9.45 4.53 7.74
CA ALA A 21 -9.47 5.99 7.88
C ALA A 21 -10.20 6.71 6.73
N LEU A 22 -10.38 6.03 5.58
CA LEU A 22 -11.27 6.45 4.51
C LEU A 22 -12.75 6.10 4.76
N GLY A 23 -13.05 5.41 5.86
CA GLY A 23 -14.42 4.98 6.19
C GLY A 23 -14.87 3.75 5.41
N ALA A 24 -13.94 2.91 4.94
CA ALA A 24 -14.29 1.62 4.34
C ALA A 24 -14.92 0.69 5.40
N ASP A 25 -16.09 0.14 5.10
CA ASP A 25 -16.77 -0.84 5.94
C ASP A 25 -16.34 -2.28 5.58
N LYS A 26 -15.89 -2.48 4.34
CA LYS A 26 -15.47 -3.77 3.80
C LYS A 26 -14.13 -3.66 3.09
N ILE A 27 -13.13 -4.33 3.66
CA ILE A 27 -11.79 -4.46 3.09
C ILE A 27 -11.49 -5.94 2.83
N GLN A 28 -11.02 -6.26 1.65
CA GLN A 28 -10.50 -7.58 1.27
C GLN A 28 -9.06 -7.44 0.82
N SER A 29 -8.18 -8.29 1.32
CA SER A 29 -6.76 -8.30 0.94
C SER A 29 -6.30 -9.71 0.62
N GLU A 30 -5.47 -9.85 -0.40
CA GLU A 30 -4.84 -11.11 -0.79
C GLU A 30 -3.34 -10.90 -1.04
N ILE A 31 -2.55 -11.93 -0.72
CA ILE A 31 -1.10 -11.94 -0.89
C ILE A 31 -0.73 -13.19 -1.69
N GLU A 32 -0.22 -12.99 -2.90
CA GLU A 32 0.22 -14.05 -3.79
C GLU A 32 1.74 -14.00 -3.92
N LYS A 33 2.44 -15.06 -3.52
CA LYS A 33 3.89 -15.18 -3.73
C LYS A 33 4.16 -15.90 -5.05
N LYS A 34 4.86 -15.22 -5.96
CA LYS A 34 5.34 -15.78 -7.23
C LYS A 34 6.83 -16.00 -7.15
N GLU A 35 7.41 -16.61 -8.19
CA GLU A 35 8.84 -16.91 -8.23
C GLU A 35 9.75 -15.67 -8.16
N LYS A 36 9.29 -14.52 -8.69
CA LYS A 36 10.11 -13.29 -8.80
C LYS A 36 9.54 -12.09 -8.06
N GLU A 37 8.27 -12.16 -7.65
CA GLU A 37 7.58 -11.04 -7.02
C GLU A 37 6.51 -11.54 -6.04
N VAL A 38 6.17 -10.68 -5.09
CA VAL A 38 4.97 -10.79 -4.27
C VAL A 38 3.96 -9.80 -4.80
N VAL A 39 2.76 -10.28 -5.09
CA VAL A 39 1.62 -9.46 -5.51
C VAL A 39 0.68 -9.32 -4.32
N ILE A 40 0.31 -8.08 -3.99
CA ILE A 40 -0.64 -7.78 -2.93
C ILE A 40 -1.84 -7.09 -3.57
N THR A 41 -3.03 -7.64 -3.37
CA THR A 41 -4.28 -7.10 -3.89
C THR A 41 -5.15 -6.61 -2.73
N PHE A 42 -5.78 -5.45 -2.93
CA PHE A 42 -6.75 -4.86 -2.01
C PHE A 42 -8.00 -4.47 -2.77
N GLN A 43 -9.15 -4.74 -2.16
CA GLN A 43 -10.45 -4.26 -2.59
C GLN A 43 -11.14 -3.64 -1.37
N ALA A 44 -11.54 -2.37 -1.48
CA ALA A 44 -12.24 -1.67 -0.41
C ALA A 44 -13.41 -0.89 -0.97
N ASP A 45 -14.52 -0.82 -0.24
CA ASP A 45 -15.55 0.17 -0.50
C ASP A 45 -15.04 1.55 -0.07
N CYS A 46 -15.21 2.55 -0.93
CA CYS A 46 -14.87 3.92 -0.60
C CYS A 46 -16.02 4.82 -0.97
N SER A 47 -16.39 5.69 -0.04
CA SER A 47 -17.41 6.70 -0.29
C SER A 47 -16.96 7.64 -1.41
N GLN A 48 -17.91 8.14 -2.22
CA GLN A 48 -17.58 9.04 -3.35
C GLN A 48 -16.93 10.37 -2.91
N GLY A 49 -16.90 10.68 -1.61
CA GLY A 49 -16.24 11.86 -1.06
C GLY A 49 -14.71 11.81 -1.05
N ASP A 50 -14.10 10.64 -1.25
CA ASP A 50 -12.65 10.43 -1.04
C ASP A 50 -11.81 10.42 -2.33
N ALA A 51 -12.36 10.85 -3.46
CA ALA A 51 -11.67 10.86 -4.77
C ALA A 51 -10.30 11.58 -4.73
N HIS A 52 -10.20 12.68 -3.97
CA HIS A 52 -8.93 13.40 -3.78
C HIS A 52 -7.88 12.55 -3.04
N LYS A 53 -8.28 11.74 -2.06
CA LYS A 53 -7.36 10.87 -1.32
C LYS A 53 -6.92 9.67 -2.16
N ILE A 54 -7.79 9.15 -3.02
CA ILE A 54 -7.43 8.11 -4.01
C ILE A 54 -6.39 8.66 -5.01
N ALA A 55 -6.58 9.89 -5.52
CA ALA A 55 -5.60 10.53 -6.40
C ALA A 55 -4.24 10.75 -5.70
N GLN A 56 -4.25 11.09 -4.41
CA GLN A 56 -3.03 11.16 -3.62
C GLN A 56 -2.36 9.79 -3.45
N MET A 57 -3.14 8.73 -3.26
CA MET A 57 -2.62 7.36 -3.16
C MET A 57 -1.79 6.98 -4.38
N GLU A 58 -2.26 7.31 -5.59
CA GLU A 58 -1.51 7.06 -6.81
C GLU A 58 -0.17 7.80 -6.84
N LYS A 59 -0.18 9.08 -6.44
CA LYS A 59 1.03 9.90 -6.36
C LYS A 59 2.06 9.36 -5.36
N TYR A 60 1.62 8.94 -4.18
CA TYR A 60 2.53 8.50 -3.11
C TYR A 60 3.07 7.09 -3.33
N LEU A 61 2.22 6.16 -3.80
CA LEU A 61 2.64 4.78 -4.05
C LEU A 61 3.57 4.64 -5.26
N ASN A 62 3.43 5.50 -6.26
CA ASN A 62 4.26 5.50 -7.47
C ASN A 62 5.31 6.64 -7.49
N CYS A 63 5.63 7.24 -6.35
CA CYS A 63 6.65 8.28 -6.32
C CYS A 63 8.05 7.72 -6.65
N PRO A 64 8.95 8.54 -7.27
CA PRO A 64 10.32 8.12 -7.55
C PRO A 64 11.05 7.74 -6.26
N LYS A 65 11.64 6.54 -6.24
CA LYS A 65 12.30 6.01 -5.05
C LYS A 65 13.77 6.40 -5.07
N ASN A 66 14.26 6.94 -3.95
CA ASN A 66 15.68 7.10 -3.73
C ASN A 66 16.18 5.89 -2.94
N ASP A 67 16.95 5.01 -3.57
CA ASP A 67 17.31 3.69 -3.02
C ASP A 67 18.01 3.77 -1.67
N GLY A 68 18.78 4.83 -1.41
CA GLY A 68 19.49 5.03 -0.15
C GLY A 68 18.59 5.25 1.08
N MET A 69 17.29 5.51 0.90
CA MET A 69 16.37 5.79 2.02
C MET A 69 15.39 4.65 2.32
N LYS A 70 15.33 3.61 1.47
CA LYS A 70 14.34 2.51 1.60
C LYS A 70 14.42 1.77 2.94
N GLU A 71 15.63 1.58 3.48
CA GLU A 71 15.82 0.87 4.75
C GLU A 71 15.30 1.66 5.95
N VAL A 72 15.52 2.98 5.96
CA VAL A 72 15.08 3.87 7.04
C VAL A 72 13.56 4.01 7.05
N TYR A 73 12.91 4.14 5.89
CA TYR A 73 11.46 4.32 5.82
C TYR A 73 10.67 3.10 6.31
N TRP A 74 11.19 1.88 6.07
CA TRP A 74 10.53 0.67 6.53
C TRP A 74 10.40 0.61 8.06
N GLU A 75 11.41 1.10 8.79
CA GLU A 75 11.39 1.14 10.25
C GLU A 75 10.36 2.14 10.79
N LEU A 76 10.02 3.16 9.99
CA LEU A 76 9.03 4.18 10.30
C LEU A 76 7.59 3.78 9.98
N ALA A 77 7.38 2.65 9.29
CA ALA A 77 6.04 2.09 9.11
C ALA A 77 5.38 1.91 10.50
N GLY A 78 4.11 2.25 10.64
CA GLY A 78 3.36 2.12 11.89
C GLY A 78 3.52 3.30 12.87
N ALA A 79 4.36 4.29 12.55
CA ALA A 79 4.51 5.49 13.37
C ALA A 79 3.58 6.66 12.95
N GLY A 80 2.92 6.55 11.78
CA GLY A 80 2.02 7.56 11.24
C GLY A 80 0.59 7.47 11.79
N GLN A 81 -0.18 8.55 11.63
CA GLN A 81 -1.62 8.50 11.92
C GLN A 81 -2.39 7.78 10.78
N PRO A 82 -3.42 6.98 11.10
CA PRO A 82 -4.25 6.34 10.09
C PRO A 82 -4.83 7.36 9.10
N GLY A 83 -4.67 7.10 7.80
CA GLY A 83 -5.19 7.95 6.73
C GLY A 83 -4.28 9.11 6.33
N ASP A 84 -3.10 9.24 6.95
CA ASP A 84 -2.10 10.23 6.57
C ASP A 84 -1.32 9.78 5.32
N ALA A 85 -0.93 10.76 4.50
CA ALA A 85 -0.04 10.61 3.36
C ALA A 85 1.32 9.98 3.74
N SER A 86 1.76 10.16 4.99
CA SER A 86 2.97 9.53 5.51
C SER A 86 2.92 7.99 5.50
N GLN A 87 1.76 7.37 5.74
CA GLN A 87 1.59 5.91 5.62
C GLN A 87 1.81 5.44 4.18
N LEU A 88 1.19 6.16 3.23
CA LEU A 88 1.29 5.84 1.80
C LEU A 88 2.72 6.03 1.25
N LEU A 89 3.45 7.03 1.75
CA LEU A 89 4.87 7.22 1.41
C LEU A 89 5.71 6.03 1.84
N VAL A 90 5.52 5.56 3.08
CA VAL A 90 6.27 4.41 3.59
C VAL A 90 5.94 3.16 2.78
N VAL A 91 4.65 2.89 2.50
CA VAL A 91 4.25 1.78 1.64
C VAL A 91 4.85 1.92 0.24
N GLY A 92 4.82 3.11 -0.35
CA GLY A 92 5.40 3.41 -1.67
C GLY A 92 6.90 3.11 -1.75
N MET A 93 7.66 3.34 -0.67
CA MET A 93 9.08 2.99 -0.60
C MET A 93 9.35 1.48 -0.51
N MET A 94 8.35 0.70 -0.08
CA MET A 94 8.51 -0.74 0.14
C MET A 94 8.14 -1.61 -1.05
N ILE A 95 7.35 -1.07 -1.99
CA ILE A 95 6.87 -1.75 -3.19
C ILE A 95 7.64 -1.28 -4.43
N ASP A 96 7.46 -1.97 -5.55
CA ASP A 96 8.09 -1.64 -6.83
C ASP A 96 7.14 -0.91 -7.78
N ARG A 97 5.86 -1.28 -7.77
CA ARG A 97 4.81 -0.58 -8.53
C ARG A 97 3.44 -0.76 -7.88
N ALA A 98 2.56 0.21 -8.10
CA ALA A 98 1.15 0.16 -7.71
C ALA A 98 0.24 0.47 -8.90
N GLN A 99 -0.87 -0.27 -9.00
CA GLN A 99 -1.97 -0.01 -9.92
C GLN A 99 -3.23 0.23 -9.11
N ILE A 100 -3.96 1.29 -9.44
CA ILE A 100 -5.19 1.68 -8.75
C ILE A 100 -6.30 1.78 -9.79
N LYS A 101 -7.44 1.19 -9.50
CA LYS A 101 -8.67 1.32 -10.28
C LYS A 101 -9.82 1.64 -9.33
N THR A 102 -10.71 2.53 -9.74
CA THR A 102 -11.97 2.78 -9.05
C THR A 102 -13.11 2.44 -9.98
N GLU A 103 -14.02 1.59 -9.52
CA GLU A 103 -15.17 1.10 -10.31
C GLU A 103 -16.31 0.76 -9.34
N ASP A 104 -17.53 1.19 -9.66
CA ASP A 104 -18.74 0.92 -8.88
C ASP A 104 -18.66 1.24 -7.37
N GLY A 105 -17.96 2.33 -7.00
CA GLY A 105 -17.77 2.73 -5.60
C GLY A 105 -16.75 1.88 -4.84
N MET A 106 -16.02 1.02 -5.54
CA MET A 106 -14.95 0.19 -4.99
C MET A 106 -13.59 0.68 -5.48
N VAL A 107 -12.60 0.64 -4.60
CA VAL A 107 -11.19 0.83 -4.93
C VAL A 107 -10.51 -0.52 -5.02
N TYR A 108 -9.85 -0.76 -6.15
CA TYR A 108 -9.03 -1.91 -6.42
C TYR A 108 -7.58 -1.47 -6.49
N LEU A 109 -6.77 -1.94 -5.55
CA LEU A 109 -5.35 -1.66 -5.48
C LEU A 109 -4.56 -2.94 -5.72
N LYS A 110 -3.59 -2.89 -6.61
CA LYS A 110 -2.67 -3.99 -6.87
C LYS A 110 -1.24 -3.50 -6.76
N LEU A 111 -0.51 -4.09 -5.82
CA LEU A 111 0.87 -3.79 -5.54
C LEU A 111 1.76 -4.94 -5.97
N TYR A 112 2.96 -4.59 -6.40
CA TYR A 112 3.97 -5.56 -6.76
C TYR A 112 5.26 -5.23 -6.04
N LYS A 113 5.87 -6.27 -5.48
CA LYS A 113 7.15 -6.19 -4.78
C LYS A 113 8.06 -7.30 -5.30
N GLU A 114 9.15 -6.93 -5.97
CA GLU A 114 10.17 -7.85 -6.43
C GLU A 114 10.82 -8.57 -5.25
N GLN A 115 11.10 -9.85 -5.42
CA GLN A 115 11.86 -10.63 -4.46
C GLN A 115 13.35 -10.43 -4.76
N GLN A 116 14.06 -9.79 -3.84
CA GLN A 116 15.52 -9.79 -3.86
C GLN A 116 15.99 -11.12 -3.25
N GLU A 117 16.80 -11.87 -4.03
CA GLU A 117 17.47 -13.10 -3.56
C GLU A 117 18.38 -12.83 -2.36
#